data_AF-A4EFX7-F1
#
_entry.id   AF-A4EFX7-F1
#
_cell.length_a   1.000
_cell.length_b   1.000
_cell.length_c   1.000
_cell.angle_alpha   90.00
_cell.angle_beta   90.00
_cell.angle_gamma   90.00
#
_symmetry.space_group_name_H-M   'P 1'
#
loop_
_entity.id
_entity.type
_entity.pdbx_description
1 polymer ?
#
loop_
_entity_poly.entity_id
_entity_poly.type
_entity_poly.pdbx_seq_one_letter_code
_entity_poly.pdbx_strand_id
1 'polypeptide(L)'
;MALRYDFDMVALTPDGLPDQFGDLEATGVATEKVAMFRDPDTVTALKAADTAVRTYFIDSGFALKQFDSGAPAGHFAMRDEDARIAVINRLTANLETHDLANAAWGGFDFDAFMDAMATAEPVEDTLLAPPKKRPVFDQDLATARIASQKKKGRRMMALGGLMLGLILLFYVASQSLM
;
A
#
# COMPACT_ATOMS: atom_id res chain seq x y z
N MET A 1 -13.46 16.80 13.89
CA MET A 1 -12.29 17.53 13.35
C MET A 1 -12.42 17.50 11.84
N ALA A 2 -12.05 18.55 11.14
CA ALA A 2 -12.06 18.55 9.67
C ALA A 2 -10.87 17.72 9.15
N LEU A 3 -11.11 16.87 8.15
CA LEU A 3 -10.08 16.07 7.49
C LEU A 3 -9.14 16.96 6.67
N ARG A 4 -7.89 16.54 6.49
CA ARG A 4 -6.92 17.21 5.61
C ARG A 4 -6.61 16.38 4.38
N TYR A 5 -6.64 17.04 3.23
CA TYR A 5 -6.63 16.39 1.92
C TYR A 5 -5.31 16.53 1.16
N ASP A 6 -4.28 17.12 1.79
CA ASP A 6 -2.92 17.17 1.24
C ASP A 6 -2.42 15.74 0.95
N PHE A 7 -1.83 15.53 -0.23
CA PHE A 7 -1.24 14.25 -0.63
C PHE A 7 0.12 14.44 -1.32
N ASP A 8 0.94 13.41 -1.25
CA ASP A 8 2.28 13.36 -1.85
C ASP A 8 2.36 12.26 -2.90
N MET A 9 3.19 12.49 -3.92
CA MET A 9 3.53 11.46 -4.91
C MET A 9 4.73 10.66 -4.43
N VAL A 10 4.55 9.35 -4.27
CA VAL A 10 5.56 8.45 -3.71
C VAL A 10 6.00 7.45 -4.77
N ALA A 11 7.30 7.42 -5.05
CA ALA A 11 7.89 6.42 -5.94
C ALA A 11 7.67 5.01 -5.38
N LEU A 12 7.09 4.14 -6.19
CA LEU A 12 7.04 2.71 -5.94
C LEU A 12 8.39 2.13 -6.36
N THR A 13 9.06 1.46 -5.43
CA THR A 13 10.18 0.58 -5.78
C THR A 13 9.61 -0.83 -5.99
N PRO A 14 10.03 -1.57 -7.03
CA PRO A 14 9.47 -2.89 -7.37
C PRO A 14 9.41 -3.89 -6.20
N ASP A 15 10.33 -3.80 -5.25
CA ASP A 15 10.44 -4.76 -4.13
C ASP A 15 9.45 -4.51 -2.95
N GLY A 16 8.49 -3.59 -3.08
CA GLY A 16 7.66 -3.14 -1.95
C GLY A 16 6.17 -2.94 -2.22
N LEU A 17 5.67 -3.36 -3.38
CA LEU A 17 4.26 -3.20 -3.74
C LEU A 17 3.39 -4.23 -2.98
N PRO A 18 2.33 -3.81 -2.27
CA PRO A 18 1.32 -4.74 -1.77
C PRO A 18 0.50 -5.29 -2.95
N ASP A 19 0.13 -6.59 -2.91
CA ASP A 19 -0.60 -7.35 -3.95
C ASP A 19 -1.91 -6.72 -4.47
N GLN A 20 -2.38 -5.66 -3.81
CA GLN A 20 -3.61 -4.92 -4.08
C GLN A 20 -3.55 -3.96 -5.29
N PHE A 21 -2.41 -3.87 -5.99
CA PHE A 21 -2.25 -2.97 -7.15
C PHE A 21 -2.59 -3.59 -8.52
N GLY A 22 -3.02 -4.85 -8.57
CA GLY A 22 -3.48 -5.48 -9.82
C GLY A 22 -2.39 -5.54 -10.91
N ASP A 23 -2.81 -5.81 -12.15
CA ASP A 23 -1.91 -5.89 -13.31
C ASP A 23 -1.53 -4.48 -13.77
N LEU A 24 -0.33 -4.06 -13.37
CA LEU A 24 0.20 -2.70 -13.55
C LEU A 24 0.29 -2.30 -15.03
N GLU A 25 0.45 -3.26 -15.95
CA GLU A 25 0.48 -3.02 -17.39
C GLU A 25 -0.86 -2.49 -17.95
N ALA A 26 -2.00 -2.86 -17.34
CA ALA A 26 -3.32 -2.42 -17.80
C ALA A 26 -3.62 -0.94 -17.47
N THR A 27 -2.87 -0.35 -16.53
CA THR A 27 -3.16 1.00 -16.01
C THR A 27 -2.36 2.13 -16.68
N GLY A 28 -1.44 1.81 -17.60
CA GLY A 28 -0.65 2.80 -18.34
C GLY A 28 0.26 3.67 -17.46
N VAL A 29 0.63 3.19 -16.27
CA VAL A 29 1.46 3.90 -15.29
C VAL A 29 2.93 3.86 -15.75
N ALA A 30 3.28 4.71 -16.70
CA ALA A 30 4.67 4.96 -17.04
C ALA A 30 5.33 5.76 -15.90
N THR A 31 6.23 5.11 -15.16
CA THR A 31 7.13 5.66 -14.13
C THR A 31 6.47 5.89 -12.75
N GLU A 32 6.44 4.79 -11.99
CA GLU A 32 5.57 4.44 -10.86
C GLU A 32 5.62 5.39 -9.64
N LYS A 33 4.81 6.46 -9.63
CA LYS A 33 4.46 7.18 -8.40
C LYS A 33 2.97 6.98 -8.05
N VAL A 34 2.69 6.75 -6.78
CA VAL A 34 1.32 6.69 -6.23
C VAL A 34 1.04 7.88 -5.36
N ALA A 35 -0.20 8.34 -5.36
CA ALA A 35 -0.65 9.37 -4.42
C ALA A 35 -0.90 8.76 -3.04
N MET A 36 -0.39 9.39 -2.00
CA MET A 36 -0.62 9.01 -0.59
C MET A 36 -1.03 10.24 0.21
N PHE A 37 -2.14 10.15 0.93
CA PHE A 37 -2.60 11.23 1.81
C PHE A 37 -1.64 11.44 2.99
N ARG A 38 -1.43 12.70 3.39
CA ARG A 38 -0.60 13.06 4.54
C ARG A 38 -1.29 12.78 5.86
N ASP A 39 -2.61 12.96 5.90
CA ASP A 39 -3.42 12.85 7.10
C ASP A 39 -3.87 11.41 7.36
N PRO A 40 -3.50 10.79 8.50
CA PRO A 40 -3.94 9.44 8.84
C PRO A 40 -5.46 9.34 9.05
N ASP A 41 -6.14 10.42 9.44
CA ASP A 41 -7.59 10.42 9.63
C ASP A 41 -8.32 10.35 8.28
N THR A 42 -7.79 11.04 7.26
CA THR A 42 -8.27 10.94 5.87
C THR A 42 -8.12 9.52 5.31
N VAL A 43 -6.98 8.87 5.58
CA VAL A 43 -6.76 7.47 5.19
C VAL A 43 -7.73 6.54 5.91
N THR A 44 -7.99 6.77 7.19
CA THR A 44 -8.98 6.02 7.98
C THR A 44 -10.38 6.17 7.41
N ALA A 45 -10.79 7.39 7.08
CA ALA A 45 -12.09 7.67 6.48
C ALA A 45 -12.28 6.92 5.14
N LEU A 46 -11.28 6.98 4.25
CA LEU A 46 -11.34 6.23 2.98
C LEU A 46 -11.36 4.71 3.19
N LYS A 47 -10.63 4.18 4.18
CA LYS A 47 -10.69 2.75 4.49
C LYS A 47 -12.07 2.31 4.98
N ALA A 48 -12.78 3.20 5.69
CA ALA A 48 -14.15 2.96 6.16
C ALA A 48 -15.23 3.17 5.09
N ALA A 49 -14.88 3.79 3.95
CA ALA A 49 -15.79 3.99 2.83
C ALA A 49 -16.21 2.66 2.17
N ASP A 50 -17.24 2.70 1.34
CA ASP A 50 -17.68 1.56 0.55
C ASP A 50 -16.58 1.09 -0.42
N THR A 51 -16.64 -0.18 -0.81
CA THR A 51 -15.68 -0.77 -1.74
C THR A 51 -15.60 0.02 -3.05
N ALA A 52 -16.73 0.50 -3.57
CA ALA A 52 -16.76 1.29 -4.81
C ALA A 52 -15.90 2.58 -4.70
N VAL A 53 -15.98 3.30 -3.58
CA VAL A 53 -15.17 4.50 -3.32
C VAL A 53 -13.69 4.14 -3.20
N ARG A 54 -13.37 3.08 -2.46
CA ARG A 54 -11.98 2.62 -2.31
C ARG A 54 -11.37 2.23 -3.65
N THR A 55 -12.10 1.45 -4.46
CA THR A 55 -11.65 1.03 -5.79
C THR A 55 -11.47 2.23 -6.69
N TYR A 56 -12.41 3.19 -6.71
CA TYR A 56 -12.27 4.43 -7.46
C TYR A 56 -10.94 5.16 -7.16
N PHE A 57 -10.59 5.36 -5.89
CA PHE A 57 -9.30 5.98 -5.53
C PHE A 57 -8.08 5.14 -5.94
N ILE A 58 -8.14 3.82 -5.75
CA ILE A 58 -7.05 2.91 -6.11
C ILE A 58 -6.79 2.95 -7.62
N ASP A 59 -7.84 2.81 -8.41
CA ASP A 59 -7.77 2.80 -9.88
C ASP A 59 -7.35 4.17 -10.43
N SER A 60 -7.61 5.26 -9.69
CA SER A 60 -7.11 6.60 -10.02
C SER A 60 -5.64 6.83 -9.64
N GLY A 61 -5.03 5.92 -8.87
CA GLY A 61 -3.61 5.94 -8.53
C GLY A 61 -3.29 6.34 -7.08
N PHE A 62 -4.26 6.23 -6.16
CA PHE A 62 -4.03 6.42 -4.73
C PHE A 62 -3.73 5.11 -4.02
N ALA A 63 -2.74 5.15 -3.13
CA ALA A 63 -2.59 4.14 -2.11
C ALA A 63 -3.37 4.56 -0.85
N LEU A 64 -4.17 3.65 -0.28
CA LEU A 64 -4.83 3.86 1.01
C LEU A 64 -3.85 3.67 2.18
N LYS A 65 -2.73 4.41 2.12
CA LYS A 65 -1.64 4.45 3.10
C LYS A 65 -1.24 5.90 3.32
N GLN A 66 -0.82 6.20 4.53
CA GLN A 66 -0.34 7.53 4.88
C GLN A 66 1.12 7.69 4.44
N PHE A 67 1.44 8.83 3.85
CA PHE A 67 2.82 9.31 3.70
C PHE A 67 2.85 10.83 3.77
N ASP A 68 3.81 11.37 4.52
CA ASP A 68 4.01 12.82 4.68
C ASP A 68 5.45 13.16 4.32
N SER A 69 5.62 13.87 3.21
CA SER A 69 6.90 14.37 2.72
C SER A 69 7.49 15.47 3.60
N GLY A 70 6.67 16.11 4.45
CA GLY A 70 7.01 17.31 5.20
C GLY A 70 6.75 18.60 4.43
N ALA A 71 6.11 18.55 3.25
CA ALA A 71 5.70 19.77 2.57
C ALA A 71 4.65 20.55 3.40
N PRO A 72 4.67 21.90 3.36
CA PRO A 72 3.67 22.71 4.03
C PRO A 72 2.24 22.36 3.64
N ALA A 73 1.28 22.70 4.52
CA ALA A 73 -0.14 22.56 4.21
C ALA A 73 -0.50 23.33 2.93
N GLY A 74 -1.32 22.74 2.06
CA GLY A 74 -1.70 23.34 0.78
C GLY A 74 -0.57 23.39 -0.26
N HIS A 75 0.57 22.75 -0.01
CA HIS A 75 1.70 22.74 -0.95
C HIS A 75 2.12 21.32 -1.33
N PHE A 76 2.65 21.18 -2.54
CA PHE A 76 3.23 19.93 -3.05
C PHE A 76 4.59 20.17 -3.71
N ALA A 77 5.44 19.15 -3.76
CA ALA A 77 6.77 19.27 -4.37
C ALA A 77 6.64 19.53 -5.88
N MET A 78 7.29 20.59 -6.38
CA MET A 78 7.22 20.98 -7.80
C MET A 78 7.67 19.85 -8.74
N ARG A 79 8.66 19.04 -8.33
CA ARG A 79 9.11 17.85 -9.10
C ARG A 79 8.02 16.78 -9.33
N ASP A 80 6.92 16.85 -8.58
CA ASP A 80 5.83 15.88 -8.62
C ASP A 80 4.62 16.39 -9.42
N GLU A 81 4.70 17.58 -10.02
CA GLU A 81 3.61 18.22 -10.75
C GLU A 81 3.03 17.36 -11.87
N ASP A 82 3.88 16.83 -12.77
CA ASP A 82 3.42 15.96 -13.86
C ASP A 82 2.70 14.70 -13.35
N ALA A 83 3.23 14.09 -12.29
CA ALA A 83 2.65 12.90 -11.68
C ALA A 83 1.31 13.21 -11.00
N ARG A 84 1.20 14.39 -10.39
CA ARG A 84 -0.03 14.90 -9.78
C ARG A 84 -1.10 15.17 -10.84
N ILE A 85 -0.75 15.82 -11.95
CA ILE A 85 -1.63 16.03 -13.11
C ILE A 85 -2.14 14.69 -13.64
N ALA A 86 -1.28 13.69 -13.76
CA ALA A 86 -1.68 12.35 -14.21
C ALA A 86 -2.69 11.68 -13.26
N VAL A 87 -2.52 11.79 -11.94
CA VAL A 87 -3.50 11.30 -10.95
C VAL A 87 -4.83 12.04 -11.06
N ILE A 88 -4.80 13.36 -11.22
CA ILE A 88 -6.01 14.19 -11.37
C ILE A 88 -6.79 13.78 -12.62
N ASN A 89 -6.10 13.59 -13.75
CA ASN A 89 -6.74 13.15 -14.99
C ASN A 89 -7.41 11.77 -14.84
N ARG A 90 -6.77 10.83 -14.13
CA ARG A 90 -7.36 9.52 -13.83
C ARG A 90 -8.52 9.58 -12.84
N LEU A 91 -8.47 10.46 -11.83
CA LEU A 91 -9.63 10.73 -10.96
C LEU A 91 -10.84 11.15 -11.79
N THR A 92 -10.67 12.19 -12.61
CA THR A 92 -11.74 12.70 -13.46
C THR A 92 -12.26 11.65 -14.44
N ALA A 93 -11.39 10.90 -15.10
CA ALA A 93 -11.80 9.85 -16.04
C ALA A 93 -12.57 8.71 -15.34
N ASN A 94 -12.17 8.34 -14.13
CA ASN A 94 -12.79 7.24 -13.39
C ASN A 94 -14.14 7.61 -12.74
N LEU A 95 -14.47 8.90 -12.60
CA LEU A 95 -15.77 9.34 -12.11
C LEU A 95 -16.91 8.86 -13.03
N GLU A 96 -16.66 8.78 -14.33
CA GLU A 96 -17.67 8.34 -15.30
C GLU A 96 -17.85 6.81 -15.33
N THR A 97 -16.85 6.07 -14.86
CA THR A 97 -16.81 4.61 -14.95
C THR A 97 -17.21 3.90 -13.66
N HIS A 98 -17.24 4.62 -12.54
CA HIS A 98 -17.59 4.09 -11.23
C HIS A 98 -18.98 4.58 -10.78
N ASP A 99 -19.85 3.66 -10.37
CA ASP A 99 -21.12 4.02 -9.74
C ASP A 99 -20.89 4.42 -8.27
N LEU A 100 -20.90 5.74 -8.02
CA LEU A 100 -20.67 6.34 -6.71
C LEU A 100 -21.93 7.02 -6.14
N ALA A 101 -23.06 7.01 -6.86
CA ALA A 101 -24.21 7.87 -6.57
C ALA A 101 -24.85 7.63 -5.19
N ASN A 102 -24.74 6.41 -4.67
CA ASN A 102 -25.26 6.02 -3.35
C ASN A 102 -24.19 5.45 -2.42
N ALA A 103 -22.91 5.63 -2.76
CA ALA A 103 -21.83 5.04 -2.00
C ALA A 103 -21.60 5.80 -0.69
N ALA A 104 -21.36 5.07 0.41
CA ALA A 104 -20.95 5.67 1.67
C ALA A 104 -19.46 6.02 1.62
N TRP A 105 -19.14 7.30 1.80
CA TRP A 105 -17.76 7.81 1.72
C TRP A 105 -16.95 7.65 3.01
N GLY A 106 -17.49 7.02 4.05
CA GLY A 106 -16.76 6.76 5.30
C GLY A 106 -16.35 8.02 6.08
N GLY A 107 -17.03 9.15 5.83
CA GLY A 107 -16.67 10.46 6.38
C GLY A 107 -15.68 11.24 5.53
N PHE A 108 -15.21 10.69 4.40
CA PHE A 108 -14.48 11.44 3.39
C PHE A 108 -15.42 12.42 2.69
N ASP A 109 -15.02 13.70 2.63
CA ASP A 109 -15.72 14.77 1.94
C ASP A 109 -15.06 14.99 0.57
N PHE A 110 -15.77 14.59 -0.49
CA PHE A 110 -15.23 14.67 -1.85
C PHE A 110 -15.11 16.11 -2.34
N ASP A 111 -16.07 16.98 -2.01
CA ASP A 111 -16.04 18.38 -2.44
C ASP A 111 -14.87 19.11 -1.78
N ALA A 112 -14.68 18.91 -0.47
CA ALA A 112 -13.52 19.47 0.24
C ALA A 112 -12.17 18.93 -0.29
N PHE A 113 -12.13 17.67 -0.74
CA PHE A 113 -10.95 17.11 -1.41
C PHE A 113 -10.68 17.80 -2.76
N MET A 114 -11.71 18.02 -3.58
CA MET A 114 -11.57 18.72 -4.85
C MET A 114 -11.09 20.17 -4.65
N ASP A 115 -11.62 20.87 -3.64
CA ASP A 115 -11.18 22.22 -3.28
C ASP A 115 -9.72 22.26 -2.83
N ALA A 116 -9.30 21.34 -1.95
CA ALA A 116 -7.91 21.23 -1.53
C ALA A 116 -6.98 20.92 -2.70
N MET A 117 -7.45 20.13 -3.67
CA MET A 117 -6.69 19.78 -4.86
C MET A 117 -6.55 20.97 -5.84
N ALA A 118 -7.60 21.78 -5.98
CA ALA A 118 -7.62 22.97 -6.83
C ALA A 118 -6.80 24.13 -6.25
N THR A 119 -6.71 24.24 -4.93
CA THR A 119 -6.02 25.34 -4.22
C THR A 119 -4.58 25.02 -3.85
N ALA A 120 -4.11 23.79 -4.05
CA ALA A 120 -2.74 23.42 -3.71
C ALA A 120 -1.71 24.06 -4.66
N GLU A 121 -0.62 24.56 -4.10
CA GLU A 121 0.43 25.27 -4.83
C GLU A 121 1.74 24.47 -4.90
N PRO A 122 2.48 24.51 -6.03
CA PRO A 122 3.79 23.89 -6.11
C PRO A 122 4.79 24.67 -5.24
N VAL A 123 5.71 23.96 -4.60
CA VAL A 123 6.84 24.55 -3.87
C VAL A 123 8.16 23.90 -4.30
N GLU A 124 9.22 24.71 -4.37
CA GLU A 124 10.56 24.21 -4.67
C GLU A 124 11.03 23.19 -3.63
N ASP A 125 11.73 22.16 -4.11
CA ASP A 125 12.22 21.05 -3.29
C ASP A 125 13.14 21.50 -2.13
N THR A 126 13.86 22.61 -2.33
CA THR A 126 14.76 23.23 -1.36
C THR A 126 14.03 23.84 -0.15
N LEU A 127 12.73 24.11 -0.30
CA LEU A 127 11.86 24.70 0.72
C LEU A 127 10.97 23.66 1.41
N LEU A 128 11.03 22.40 0.97
CA LEU A 128 10.39 21.29 1.67
C LEU A 128 11.10 21.05 2.99
N ALA A 129 10.34 20.71 4.05
CA ALA A 129 10.97 20.27 5.28
C ALA A 129 11.86 19.05 4.99
N PRO A 130 13.02 18.91 5.66
CA PRO A 130 13.86 17.74 5.47
C PRO A 130 13.02 16.49 5.68
N PRO A 131 13.10 15.48 4.81
CA PRO A 131 12.32 14.26 4.98
C PRO A 131 12.61 13.73 6.38
N LYS A 132 11.57 13.57 7.21
CA LYS A 132 11.72 12.89 8.50
C LYS A 132 12.39 11.56 8.19
N LYS A 133 13.61 11.34 8.71
CA LYS A 133 14.34 10.09 8.53
C LYS A 133 13.36 8.95 8.83
N ARG A 134 12.96 8.19 7.80
CA ARG A 134 12.27 6.93 8.02
C ARG A 134 13.16 6.14 9.00
N PRO A 135 12.61 5.48 10.03
CA PRO A 135 13.38 4.45 10.69
C PRO A 135 13.84 3.52 9.58
N VAL A 136 15.16 3.44 9.38
CA VAL A 136 15.78 2.49 8.46
C VAL A 136 15.15 1.16 8.84
N PHE A 137 14.36 0.59 7.94
CA PHE A 137 13.87 -0.77 8.14
C PHE A 137 15.14 -1.60 8.09
N ASP A 138 15.70 -1.89 9.26
CA ASP A 138 16.99 -2.54 9.42
C ASP A 138 16.92 -3.81 8.59
N GLN A 139 17.59 -3.82 7.43
CA GLN A 139 17.66 -5.00 6.58
C GLN A 139 18.23 -6.18 7.36
N ASP A 140 19.00 -5.88 8.42
CA ASP A 140 19.50 -6.79 9.45
C ASP A 140 18.38 -7.43 10.27
N LEU A 141 17.30 -6.71 10.62
CA LEU A 141 16.14 -7.27 11.32
C LEU A 141 15.31 -8.18 10.40
N ALA A 142 15.15 -7.83 9.12
CA ALA A 142 14.44 -8.66 8.15
C ALA A 142 15.21 -9.96 7.84
N THR A 143 16.53 -9.87 7.61
CA THR A 143 17.39 -11.05 7.43
C THR A 143 17.49 -11.89 8.70
N ALA A 144 17.57 -11.28 9.89
CA ALA A 144 17.55 -12.01 11.16
C ALA A 144 16.23 -12.78 11.37
N ARG A 145 15.08 -12.20 10.97
CA ARG A 145 13.77 -12.86 11.10
C ARG A 145 13.66 -14.06 10.17
N ILE A 146 14.09 -13.95 8.92
CA ILE A 146 14.12 -15.04 7.93
C ILE A 146 15.09 -16.15 8.40
N ALA A 147 16.27 -15.79 8.89
CA ALA A 147 17.24 -16.74 9.43
C ALA A 147 16.69 -17.50 10.66
N SER A 148 15.95 -16.82 11.54
CA SER A 148 15.34 -17.44 12.72
C SER A 148 14.22 -18.43 12.37
N GLN A 149 13.42 -18.14 11.33
CA GLN A 149 12.32 -19.01 10.90
C GLN A 149 12.85 -20.31 10.27
N LYS A 150 13.97 -20.23 9.54
CA LYS A 150 14.62 -21.41 8.93
C LYS A 150 15.15 -22.42 9.95
N LYS A 151 15.53 -21.97 11.16
CA LYS A 151 15.94 -22.85 12.27
C LYS A 151 14.77 -23.59 12.93
N LYS A 152 13.57 -22.99 12.96
CA LYS A 152 12.40 -23.58 13.65
C LYS A 152 11.74 -24.70 12.83
N GLY A 153 11.67 -24.57 11.50
CA GLY A 153 11.09 -25.60 10.62
C GLY A 153 11.92 -26.89 10.51
N ARG A 154 13.25 -26.79 10.62
CA ARG A 154 14.16 -27.95 10.53
C ARG A 154 14.01 -28.95 11.69
N ARG A 155 13.56 -28.48 12.86
CA ARG A 155 13.35 -29.32 14.05
C ARG A 155 12.04 -30.11 14.01
N MET A 156 11.01 -29.62 13.31
CA MET A 156 9.73 -30.33 13.18
C MET A 156 9.76 -31.47 12.15
N MET A 157 10.58 -31.35 11.10
CA MET A 157 10.73 -32.42 10.10
C MET A 157 11.45 -33.68 10.63
N ALA A 158 12.35 -33.52 11.60
CA ALA A 158 13.09 -34.66 12.17
C ALA A 158 12.22 -35.57 13.04
N LEU A 159 11.16 -35.05 13.67
CA LEU A 159 10.26 -35.86 14.51
C LEU A 159 9.19 -36.58 13.69
N GLY A 160 8.66 -35.94 12.65
CA GLY A 160 7.62 -36.54 11.78
C GLY A 160 8.13 -37.70 10.92
N GLY A 161 9.34 -37.58 10.36
CA GLY A 161 9.95 -38.64 9.55
C GLY A 161 10.30 -39.90 10.34
N LEU A 162 10.74 -39.76 11.60
CA LEU A 162 11.08 -40.90 12.45
C LEU A 162 9.84 -41.71 12.86
N MET A 163 8.71 -41.04 13.12
CA MET A 163 7.44 -41.69 13.44
C MET A 163 6.86 -42.47 12.25
N LEU A 164 6.90 -41.90 11.03
CA LEU A 164 6.43 -42.58 9.82
C LEU A 164 7.29 -43.82 9.47
N GLY A 165 8.61 -43.74 9.67
CA GLY A 165 9.51 -44.89 9.49
C GLY A 165 9.23 -46.04 10.46
N LEU A 166 8.92 -45.73 11.73
CA LEU A 166 8.59 -46.72 12.75
C LEU A 166 7.27 -47.45 12.45
N ILE A 167 6.24 -46.72 11.98
CA ILE A 167 4.94 -47.30 11.62
C ILE A 167 5.08 -48.27 10.43
N LEU A 168 5.87 -47.92 9.42
CA LEU A 168 6.12 -48.79 8.26
C LEU A 168 6.88 -50.07 8.64
N LEU A 169 7.85 -49.98 9.56
CA LEU A 169 8.58 -51.16 10.05
C LEU A 169 7.66 -52.13 10.81
N PHE A 170 6.76 -51.63 11.67
CA PHE A 170 5.79 -52.47 12.35
C PHE A 170 4.77 -53.10 11.38
N TYR A 171 4.35 -52.38 10.35
CA TYR A 171 3.44 -52.90 9.34
C TYR A 171 4.04 -54.07 8.55
N VAL A 172 5.30 -53.94 8.09
CA VAL A 172 5.99 -55.01 7.35
C VAL A 172 6.29 -56.23 8.24
N ALA A 173 6.69 -56.00 9.49
CA ALA A 173 6.92 -57.10 10.44
C ALA A 173 5.64 -57.89 10.73
N SER A 174 4.47 -57.22 10.78
CA SER A 174 3.18 -57.87 11.00
C SER A 174 2.71 -58.74 9.81
N GLN A 175 3.13 -58.41 8.59
CA GLN A 175 2.84 -59.18 7.37
C GLN A 175 3.75 -60.40 7.19
N SER A 176 4.85 -60.45 7.93
CA SER A 176 5.86 -61.53 7.81
C SER A 176 5.64 -62.69 8.80
N LEU A 177 4.60 -62.59 9.66
CA LEU A 177 4.29 -63.56 10.72
C LEU A 177 2.98 -64.32 10.50
N MET A 178 2.40 -64.25 9.29
CA MET A 178 1.27 -65.07 8.84
C MET A 178 1.73 -66.10 7.81
#